data_AF-A0A7K9S8W1-F1
#
_entry.id   AF-A0A7K9S8W1-F1
#
_cell.length_a   1.000
_cell.length_b   1.000
_cell.length_c   1.000
_cell.angle_alpha   90.00
_cell.angle_beta   90.00
_cell.angle_gamma   90.00
#
_symmetry.space_group_name_H-M   'P 1'
#
loop_
_entity.id
_entity.type
_entity.pdbx_description
1 polymer ?
#
loop_
_entity_poly.entity_id
_entity_poly.type
_entity_poly.pdbx_seq_one_letter_code
_entity_poly.pdbx_strand_id
1 'polypeptide(L)'
;MVQATPFLLMLFLALGAHCIHAKKCSLTGSWVNDLGSNMTIESVDADGVFAGSYHTAVTAGPNEIKKSPLQGSQQKGRNQKGQPTFGFTVNWSFS
;
A
#
# COMPACT_ATOMS: atom_id res chain seq x y z
N MET A 1 11.33 44.58 22.55
CA MET A 1 11.71 43.59 21.52
C MET A 1 11.97 42.28 22.22
N VAL A 2 11.12 41.26 22.05
CA VAL A 2 11.31 39.96 22.71
C VAL A 2 12.22 39.12 21.82
N GLN A 3 13.45 38.89 22.28
CA GLN A 3 14.44 38.06 21.59
C GLN A 3 14.06 36.60 21.78
N ALA A 4 13.41 36.01 20.77
CA ALA A 4 13.19 34.57 20.73
C ALA A 4 14.57 33.88 20.64
N THR A 5 14.89 33.04 21.61
CA THR A 5 16.13 32.27 21.64
C THR A 5 16.18 31.32 20.44
N PRO A 6 17.33 31.16 19.77
CA PRO A 6 17.47 30.33 18.57
C PRO A 6 17.06 28.86 18.80
N PHE A 7 17.12 28.42 20.05
CA PHE A 7 16.66 27.10 20.48
C PHE A 7 15.14 26.91 20.31
N LEU A 8 14.35 27.95 20.60
CA LEU A 8 12.90 27.92 20.44
C LEU A 8 12.53 27.85 18.95
N LEU A 9 13.29 28.55 18.10
CA LEU A 9 13.10 28.54 16.64
C LEU A 9 13.37 27.14 16.04
N MET A 10 14.44 26.48 16.47
CA MET A 10 14.78 25.11 16.03
C MET A 10 13.72 24.09 16.45
N LEU A 11 13.14 24.23 17.64
CA LEU A 11 12.05 23.37 18.11
C LEU A 11 10.79 23.52 17.23
N PHE A 12 10.44 24.75 16.82
CA PHE A 12 9.31 24.97 15.89
C PHE A 12 9.56 24.39 14.49
N LEU A 13 10.79 24.47 13.95
CA LEU A 13 11.11 23.82 12.67
C LEU A 13 11.04 22.29 12.77
N ALA A 14 11.49 21.70 13.88
CA ALA A 14 11.43 20.26 14.09
C ALA A 14 9.97 19.75 14.22
N LEU A 15 9.11 20.47 14.94
CA LEU A 15 7.68 20.11 15.04
C LEU A 15 6.87 20.43 13.78
N GLY A 16 7.24 21.45 12.99
CA GLY A 16 6.54 21.83 11.76
C GLY A 16 6.78 20.88 10.57
N ALA A 17 7.87 20.11 10.60
CA ALA A 17 8.24 19.19 9.54
C ALA A 17 7.46 17.86 9.54
N HIS A 18 6.55 17.64 10.50
CA HIS A 18 5.80 16.38 10.64
C HIS A 18 4.33 16.49 10.23
N CYS A 19 4.00 17.43 9.35
CA CYS A 19 2.83 17.29 8.49
C CYS A 19 3.22 16.49 7.25
N ILE A 20 3.75 15.27 7.45
CA ILE A 20 3.84 14.30 6.35
C ILE A 20 2.38 13.97 6.03
N HIS A 21 1.85 14.58 4.97
CA HIS A 21 0.58 14.20 4.40
C HIS A 21 0.67 12.69 4.17
N ALA A 22 0.04 11.89 5.04
CA ALA A 22 0.00 10.46 4.88
C ALA A 22 -0.49 10.23 3.44
N LYS A 23 0.33 9.53 2.63
CA LYS A 23 0.00 9.30 1.23
C LYS A 23 -1.43 8.77 1.19
N LYS A 24 -2.30 9.46 0.45
CA LYS A 24 -3.64 8.98 0.11
C LYS A 24 -3.52 7.49 -0.23
N CYS A 25 -4.28 6.63 0.45
CA CYS A 25 -4.16 5.16 0.34
C CYS A 25 -3.92 4.74 -1.11
N SER A 26 -2.70 4.30 -1.39
CA SER A 26 -2.24 3.86 -2.70
C SER A 26 -1.93 2.39 -2.59
N LEU A 27 -2.48 1.58 -3.50
CA LEU A 27 -2.23 0.14 -3.52
C LEU A 27 -0.82 -0.21 -3.98
N THR A 28 -0.20 0.64 -4.82
CA THR A 28 1.15 0.39 -5.35
C THR A 28 2.17 0.29 -4.22
N GLY A 29 2.87 -0.84 -4.16
CA GLY A 29 3.87 -1.13 -3.14
C GLY A 29 3.88 -2.58 -2.68
N SER A 30 4.64 -2.83 -1.62
CA SER A 30 4.74 -4.14 -0.97
C SER A 30 3.91 -4.18 0.31
N TRP A 31 3.21 -5.29 0.49
CA TRP A 31 2.28 -5.52 1.59
C TRP A 31 2.57 -6.86 2.25
N VAL A 32 2.34 -6.94 3.55
CA VAL A 32 2.40 -8.17 4.34
C VAL A 32 1.10 -8.30 5.10
N ASN A 33 0.49 -9.49 5.10
CA ASN A 33 -0.69 -9.76 5.93
C ASN A 33 -0.31 -10.41 7.27
N ASP A 34 -1.28 -10.60 8.15
CA ASP A 34 -1.06 -11.17 9.49
C ASP A 34 -0.63 -12.65 9.49
N LEU A 35 -0.73 -13.34 8.35
CA LEU A 35 -0.22 -14.69 8.17
C LEU A 35 1.23 -14.72 7.67
N GLY A 36 1.82 -13.56 7.37
CA GLY A 36 3.17 -13.44 6.80
C GLY A 36 3.25 -13.57 5.28
N SER A 37 2.11 -13.62 4.58
CA SER A 37 2.07 -13.62 3.12
C SER A 37 2.51 -12.26 2.57
N ASN A 38 3.35 -12.27 1.54
CA ASN A 38 3.85 -11.07 0.88
C ASN A 38 3.08 -10.81 -0.41
N MET A 39 2.71 -9.56 -0.66
CA MET A 39 2.09 -9.12 -1.91
C MET A 39 2.85 -7.91 -2.44
N THR A 40 3.03 -7.83 -3.75
CA THR A 40 3.50 -6.61 -4.41
C THR A 40 2.49 -6.23 -5.47
N ILE A 41 1.97 -5.01 -5.39
CA ILE A 41 1.10 -4.42 -6.40
C ILE A 41 1.94 -3.39 -7.16
N GLU A 42 1.93 -3.50 -8.48
CA GLU A 42 2.62 -2.56 -9.38
C GLU A 42 1.85 -1.24 -9.47
N SER A 43 2.08 -0.44 -10.51
CA SER A 43 1.31 0.78 -10.74
C SER A 43 -0.17 0.47 -10.97
N VAL A 44 -1.05 1.24 -10.31
CA VAL A 44 -2.49 1.28 -10.64
C VAL A 44 -2.70 2.27 -11.78
N ASP A 45 -3.30 1.84 -12.88
CA ASP A 45 -3.42 2.64 -14.08
C ASP A 45 -4.59 3.66 -14.05
N ALA A 46 -4.79 4.34 -15.18
CA ALA A 46 -5.84 5.34 -15.36
C ALA A 46 -7.27 4.78 -15.30
N ASP A 47 -7.47 3.49 -15.50
CA ASP A 47 -8.75 2.78 -15.37
C ASP A 47 -8.91 2.08 -14.02
N GLY A 48 -7.84 2.05 -13.23
CA GLY A 48 -7.82 1.49 -11.87
C GLY A 48 -7.39 0.03 -11.87
N VAL A 49 -6.96 -0.49 -13.02
CA VAL A 49 -6.46 -1.84 -13.19
C VAL A 49 -5.03 -1.89 -12.65
N PHE A 50 -4.67 -3.02 -12.05
CA PHE A 50 -3.32 -3.28 -11.57
C PHE A 50 -2.97 -4.75 -11.71
N ALA A 51 -1.67 -5.00 -11.82
CA ALA A 51 -1.07 -6.32 -11.75
C ALA A 51 -0.10 -6.41 -10.57
N GLY A 52 0.37 -7.61 -10.29
CA GLY A 52 1.39 -7.83 -9.28
C GLY A 52 1.69 -9.29 -9.02
N SER A 53 2.21 -9.56 -7.83
CA SER A 53 2.48 -10.91 -7.38
C SER A 53 2.07 -11.12 -5.93
N TYR A 54 1.69 -12.37 -5.63
CA TYR A 54 1.33 -12.84 -4.32
C TYR A 54 2.23 -14.04 -3.97
N HIS A 55 2.84 -14.00 -2.79
CA HIS A 55 3.63 -15.09 -2.24
C HIS A 55 3.03 -15.45 -0.88
N THR A 56 2.19 -16.49 -0.86
CA THR A 56 1.50 -16.90 0.36
C THR A 56 2.46 -17.54 1.36
N ALA A 57 2.21 -17.38 2.66
CA ALA A 57 2.94 -18.10 3.71
C ALA A 57 2.31 -19.46 4.05
N VAL A 58 1.07 -19.70 3.62
CA VAL A 58 0.29 -20.89 3.95
C VAL A 58 -0.40 -21.47 2.71
N THR A 59 -0.60 -22.79 2.69
CA THR A 59 -1.32 -23.52 1.62
C THR A 59 -2.14 -24.65 2.23
N ALA A 60 -3.25 -25.02 1.57
CA ALA A 60 -4.09 -26.15 1.97
C ALA A 60 -3.63 -27.49 1.35
N GLY A 61 -2.80 -27.45 0.30
CA GLY A 61 -2.30 -28.63 -0.41
C GLY A 61 -0.83 -28.94 -0.11
N PRO A 62 -0.32 -30.12 -0.51
CA PRO A 62 1.07 -30.52 -0.26
C PRO A 62 2.07 -29.89 -1.24
N ASN A 63 1.59 -29.20 -2.28
CA ASN A 63 2.44 -28.61 -3.31
C ASN A 63 3.32 -27.50 -2.73
N GLU A 64 4.55 -27.42 -3.23
CA GLU A 64 5.49 -26.36 -2.88
C GLU A 64 4.93 -24.98 -3.25
N ILE A 65 4.91 -24.07 -2.27
CA ILE A 65 4.45 -22.69 -2.47
C ILE A 65 5.35 -21.98 -3.47
N LYS A 66 4.73 -21.35 -4.47
CA LYS A 66 5.41 -20.52 -5.47
C LYS A 66 4.80 -19.12 -5.53
N LYS A 67 5.63 -18.12 -5.82
CA LYS A 67 5.16 -16.77 -6.15
C LYS A 67 4.20 -16.86 -7.34
N SER A 68 3.02 -16.27 -7.21
CA SER A 68 1.92 -16.39 -8.15
C SER A 68 1.48 -15.02 -8.65
N PRO A 69 1.19 -14.82 -9.94
CA PRO A 69 0.72 -13.55 -10.46
C PRO A 69 -0.68 -13.20 -9.95
N LEU A 70 -0.96 -11.91 -9.80
CA LEU A 70 -2.30 -11.39 -9.51
C LEU A 70 -2.69 -10.27 -10.48
N GLN A 71 -3.98 -10.12 -10.71
CA GLN A 71 -4.58 -8.99 -11.44
C GLN A 71 -5.83 -8.52 -10.72
N GLY A 72 -6.05 -7.21 -10.68
CA GLY A 72 -7.18 -6.62 -9.99
C GLY A 72 -7.57 -5.25 -10.48
N SER A 73 -8.58 -4.67 -9.83
CA SER A 73 -9.04 -3.32 -10.10
C SER A 73 -9.47 -2.60 -8.81
N GLN A 74 -9.29 -1.29 -8.82
CA GLN A 74 -9.69 -0.38 -7.76
C GLN A 74 -10.80 0.54 -8.26
N GLN A 75 -11.86 0.68 -7.47
CA GLN A 75 -13.02 1.50 -7.82
C GLN A 75 -12.60 2.96 -8.04
N LYS A 76 -13.04 3.55 -9.16
CA LYS A 76 -12.91 4.98 -9.43
C LYS A 76 -14.20 5.74 -9.10
N GLY A 77 -14.08 6.96 -8.60
CA GLY A 77 -15.23 7.85 -8.46
C GLY A 77 -14.85 9.26 -8.02
N ARG A 78 -15.39 10.26 -8.72
CA ARG A 78 -15.20 11.69 -8.41
C ARG A 78 -15.79 12.12 -7.06
N ASN A 79 -16.76 11.36 -6.54
CA ASN A 79 -17.48 11.64 -5.29
C ASN A 79 -17.29 10.56 -4.22
N GLN A 80 -16.21 9.77 -4.29
CA GLN A 80 -15.93 8.80 -3.23
C GLN A 80 -15.58 9.53 -1.94
N LYS A 81 -16.51 9.50 -0.97
CA LYS A 81 -16.22 9.80 0.42
C LYS A 81 -15.55 8.56 1.02
N GLY A 82 -14.28 8.65 1.39
CA GLY A 82 -13.54 7.55 2.02
C GLY A 82 -12.51 6.87 1.12
N GLN A 83 -12.06 5.68 1.53
CA GLN A 83 -11.07 4.90 0.79
C GLN A 83 -11.76 4.08 -0.32
N PRO A 84 -11.21 4.05 -1.55
CA PRO A 84 -11.74 3.26 -2.65
C PRO A 84 -11.71 1.77 -2.34
N THR A 85 -12.78 1.05 -2.69
CA THR A 85 -12.78 -0.41 -2.67
C THR A 85 -11.92 -0.96 -3.82
N PHE A 86 -11.39 -2.17 -3.66
CA PHE A 86 -10.63 -2.85 -4.69
C PHE A 86 -10.80 -4.37 -4.55
N GLY A 87 -10.49 -5.09 -5.62
CA GLY A 87 -10.49 -6.54 -5.65
C GLY A 87 -9.45 -7.07 -6.62
N PHE A 88 -9.01 -8.30 -6.43
CA PHE A 88 -8.03 -8.95 -7.29
C PHE A 88 -8.22 -10.47 -7.28
N THR A 89 -7.70 -11.11 -8.31
CA THR A 89 -7.60 -12.56 -8.47
C THR A 89 -6.14 -12.96 -8.46
N VAL A 90 -5.81 -14.03 -7.75
CA VAL A 90 -4.49 -14.66 -7.79
C VAL A 90 -4.58 -15.91 -8.67
N ASN A 91 -3.70 -16.04 -9.66
CA ASN A 91 -3.55 -17.26 -10.45
C ASN A 91 -2.42 -18.10 -9.85
N TRP A 92 -2.76 -19.03 -8.97
CA TRP A 92 -1.81 -19.83 -8.20
C TRP A 92 -0.95 -20.72 -9.09
N SER A 93 0.37 -20.53 -9.06
CA SER A 93 1.33 -21.26 -9.90
C SER A 93 1.69 -22.66 -9.35
N PHE A 94 1.00 -23.10 -8.30
CA PHE A 94 1.27 -24.35 -7.59
C PHE A 94 0.00 -25.04 -7.07
N SER A 95 -1.20 -24.57 -7.46
CA SER A 95 -2.48 -25.19 -7.13
C SER A 95 -2.91 -26.22 -8.18
#